data_AF-T1BKB2-F1
#
_entry.id   AF-T1BKB2-F1
#
_cell.length_a   1.000
_cell.length_b   1.000
_cell.length_c   1.000
_cell.angle_alpha   90.00
_cell.angle_beta   90.00
_cell.angle_gamma   90.00
#
_symmetry.space_group_name_H-M   'P 1'
#
loop_
_entity.id
_entity.type
_entity.pdbx_description
1 polymer ?
#
loop_
_entity_poly.entity_id
_entity_poly.type
_entity_poly.pdbx_seq_one_letter_code
_entity_poly.pdbx_strand_id
1 'polypeptide(L)'
;MVVNNQVDPLARFYGVLNDYGFPVFPGVYLIGTTAHTEFASPPSLAVNSSNQGVGPNPLPSSNNLPYWFYDTSNVAIVNATGITGWFSVLAYDYPFFLTDNVEFWNSTNMLIANDTFNSEAQALLLYNGHSSANRGAVGNATIWGNTFLQAIAPQPSTVLVPASYGLGLSEQENLDTIYNNYFQTPTTAVSFPIDLYYGYLTYYTNSWNITPTAASAVNHDSNWPAFALTGSIIGGATQGGNFWWDYGITFSGDYLVQAAFAPFYNSNPYD
;
A
#
# COMPACT_ATOMS: atom_id res chain seq x y z
N MET A 1 18.19 -11.96 -15.49
CA MET A 1 18.61 -10.55 -15.69
C MET A 1 17.62 -9.92 -16.65
N VAL A 2 16.67 -9.14 -16.12
CA VAL A 2 15.79 -8.32 -16.96
C VAL A 2 16.60 -7.08 -17.33
N VAL A 3 16.77 -6.85 -18.63
CA VAL A 3 17.50 -5.70 -19.15
C VAL A 3 16.44 -4.72 -19.67
N ASN A 4 16.25 -3.62 -18.96
CA ASN A 4 15.42 -2.51 -19.43
C ASN A 4 16.21 -1.73 -20.48
N ASN A 5 16.05 -2.12 -21.75
CA ASN A 5 16.59 -1.37 -22.88
C ASN A 5 15.48 -0.51 -23.47
N GLN A 6 15.56 0.80 -23.24
CA GLN A 6 14.80 1.77 -24.00
C GLN A 6 15.28 1.74 -25.46
N VAL A 7 14.41 1.29 -26.37
CA VAL A 7 14.76 1.06 -27.79
C VAL A 7 14.67 2.32 -28.64
N ASP A 8 13.92 3.34 -28.16
CA ASP A 8 13.80 4.64 -28.81
C ASP A 8 13.79 5.78 -27.76
N PRO A 9 14.49 6.90 -28.02
CA PRO A 9 14.37 8.08 -27.18
C PRO A 9 12.94 8.63 -27.29
N LEU A 10 12.27 8.78 -26.15
CA LEU A 10 11.02 9.56 -26.08
C LEU A 10 11.26 10.94 -26.71
N ALA A 11 10.25 11.49 -27.37
CA ALA A 11 10.35 12.78 -28.03
C ALA A 11 11.00 13.82 -27.08
N ARG A 12 11.99 14.59 -27.56
CA ARG A 12 12.80 15.47 -26.69
C ARG A 12 12.00 16.44 -25.82
N PHE A 13 10.80 16.82 -26.25
CA PHE A 13 9.89 17.67 -25.48
C PHE A 13 9.13 16.91 -24.38
N TYR A 14 8.93 15.61 -24.55
CA TYR A 14 8.33 14.72 -23.54
C TYR A 14 9.32 14.46 -22.40
N GLY A 15 10.58 14.15 -22.70
CA GLY A 15 11.62 13.99 -21.66
C GLY A 15 11.91 15.30 -20.90
N VAL A 16 11.95 16.45 -21.58
CA VAL A 16 12.30 17.72 -20.91
C VAL A 16 11.21 18.25 -19.96
N LEU A 17 9.93 17.94 -20.18
CA LEU A 17 8.84 18.34 -19.26
C LEU A 17 8.47 17.26 -18.24
N ASN A 18 8.59 15.98 -18.63
CA ASN A 18 8.31 14.84 -17.77
C ASN A 18 9.49 14.59 -16.81
N ASP A 19 10.73 14.47 -17.31
CA ASP A 19 11.92 14.15 -16.48
C ASP A 19 12.35 15.27 -15.52
N TYR A 20 12.00 16.53 -15.80
CA TYR A 20 12.45 17.68 -15.00
C TYR A 20 11.41 18.22 -14.01
N GLY A 21 10.13 17.93 -14.22
CA GLY A 21 9.07 18.31 -13.28
C GLY A 21 8.69 17.18 -12.33
N PHE A 22 8.68 15.94 -12.83
CA PHE A 22 8.02 14.82 -12.17
C PHE A 22 8.64 13.50 -12.59
N PRO A 23 9.44 12.83 -11.75
CA PRO A 23 9.88 11.49 -12.06
C PRO A 23 8.65 10.56 -12.10
N VAL A 24 8.15 10.23 -13.30
CA VAL A 24 7.30 9.06 -13.47
C VAL A 24 8.25 7.87 -13.41
N PHE A 25 8.51 7.35 -12.21
CA PHE A 25 9.25 6.11 -12.11
C PHE A 25 8.30 4.98 -12.50
N PRO A 26 8.48 4.31 -13.66
CA PRO A 26 7.78 3.07 -13.90
C PRO A 26 8.19 2.09 -12.80
N GLY A 27 7.21 1.68 -11.99
CA GLY A 27 7.40 0.63 -11.00
C GLY A 27 7.75 -0.72 -11.63
N VAL A 28 7.95 -1.74 -10.80
CA VAL A 28 7.96 -3.12 -11.30
C VAL A 28 6.51 -3.53 -11.55
N TYR A 29 6.19 -3.74 -12.82
CA TYR A 29 4.88 -4.20 -13.25
C TYR A 29 4.90 -5.70 -13.55
N LEU A 30 4.01 -6.45 -12.90
CA LEU A 30 3.82 -7.88 -13.11
C LEU A 30 2.35 -8.13 -13.48
N ILE A 31 2.14 -8.79 -14.61
CA ILE A 31 0.81 -8.98 -15.19
C ILE A 31 0.53 -10.45 -15.48
N GLY A 32 -0.69 -10.92 -15.15
CA GLY A 32 -1.23 -12.18 -15.67
C GLY A 32 -0.53 -13.45 -15.19
N THR A 33 0.32 -13.37 -14.16
CA THR A 33 1.00 -14.55 -13.63
C THR A 33 0.10 -15.32 -12.68
N THR A 34 0.17 -16.65 -12.73
CA THR A 34 -0.43 -17.53 -11.71
C THR A 34 0.64 -18.33 -10.95
N ALA A 35 1.91 -18.11 -11.26
CA ALA A 35 3.01 -18.78 -10.62
C ALA A 35 3.30 -18.15 -9.25
N HIS A 36 3.63 -18.98 -8.26
CA HIS A 36 4.11 -18.50 -6.96
C HIS A 36 5.34 -17.61 -7.17
N THR A 37 5.18 -16.33 -6.88
CA THR A 37 6.21 -15.31 -7.07
C THR A 37 6.41 -14.55 -5.76
N GLU A 38 7.66 -14.47 -5.29
CA GLU A 38 8.03 -13.81 -4.04
C GLU A 38 8.88 -12.57 -4.31
N PHE A 39 8.57 -11.48 -3.63
CA PHE A 39 9.29 -10.22 -3.66
C PHE A 39 9.75 -9.87 -2.24
N ALA A 40 11.05 -9.62 -2.05
CA ALA A 40 11.60 -9.37 -0.71
C ALA A 40 12.29 -8.01 -0.55
N SER A 41 12.39 -7.19 -1.60
CA SER A 41 12.88 -5.81 -1.53
C SER A 41 12.58 -5.06 -2.83
N PRO A 42 12.01 -3.85 -2.78
CA PRO A 42 11.82 -3.02 -3.97
C PRO A 42 13.19 -2.64 -4.57
N PRO A 43 13.36 -2.73 -5.91
CA PRO A 43 14.56 -2.22 -6.56
C PRO A 43 14.72 -0.72 -6.31
N SER A 44 15.95 -0.27 -6.07
CA SER A 44 16.24 1.16 -5.87
C SER A 44 16.99 1.74 -7.07
N LEU A 45 16.59 2.92 -7.52
CA LEU A 45 17.30 3.71 -8.52
C LEU A 45 17.94 4.93 -7.86
N ALA A 46 19.21 5.18 -8.18
CA ALA A 46 19.85 6.43 -7.80
C ALA A 46 19.24 7.59 -8.58
N VAL A 47 18.88 8.66 -7.88
CA VAL A 47 18.34 9.89 -8.47
C VAL A 47 19.44 10.94 -8.47
N ASN A 48 19.75 11.47 -9.65
CA ASN A 48 20.68 12.58 -9.81
C ASN A 48 19.92 13.81 -10.32
N SER A 49 19.46 14.64 -9.40
CA SER A 49 18.86 15.92 -9.75
C SER A 49 19.96 16.98 -9.88
N SER A 50 20.29 17.36 -11.11
CA SER A 50 21.31 18.39 -11.37
C SER A 50 20.78 19.80 -11.04
N ASN A 51 20.75 20.21 -9.76
CA ASN A 51 20.52 21.59 -9.26
C ASN A 51 19.36 22.43 -9.88
N GLN A 52 18.48 21.84 -10.68
CA GLN A 52 17.45 22.53 -11.43
C GLN A 52 16.11 22.24 -10.75
N GLY A 53 15.65 23.17 -9.92
CA GLY A 53 14.21 23.33 -9.68
C GLY A 53 13.63 22.95 -8.32
N VAL A 54 14.43 22.73 -7.27
CA VAL A 54 13.88 22.46 -5.93
C VAL A 54 14.26 23.60 -5.00
N GLY A 55 13.28 24.12 -4.25
CA GLY A 55 13.53 25.11 -3.21
C GLY A 55 14.37 24.55 -2.04
N PRO A 56 14.12 24.93 -0.78
CA PRO A 56 15.03 24.60 0.32
C PRO A 56 15.20 23.10 0.63
N ASN A 57 14.42 22.21 0.01
CA ASN A 57 14.46 20.77 0.26
C ASN A 57 15.10 20.02 -0.92
N PRO A 58 16.23 19.34 -0.74
CA PRO A 58 16.80 18.49 -1.78
C PRO A 58 15.88 17.30 -2.05
N LEU A 59 15.76 16.90 -3.33
CA LEU A 59 15.24 15.58 -3.66
C LEU A 59 16.22 14.53 -3.11
N PRO A 60 15.75 13.37 -2.62
CA PRO A 60 16.57 12.27 -2.19
C PRO A 60 17.41 11.72 -3.31
N SER A 61 18.55 11.19 -2.89
CA SER A 61 19.55 10.59 -3.76
C SER A 61 19.13 9.26 -4.36
N SER A 62 17.98 8.71 -3.97
CA SER A 62 17.47 7.42 -4.42
C SER A 62 15.94 7.35 -4.34
N ASN A 63 15.33 6.57 -5.22
CA ASN A 63 13.92 6.20 -5.15
C ASN A 63 13.79 4.67 -5.25
N ASN A 64 12.98 4.08 -4.37
CA ASN A 64 12.59 2.68 -4.54
C ASN A 64 11.42 2.61 -5.52
N LEU A 65 11.49 1.67 -6.45
CA LEU A 65 10.46 1.50 -7.46
C LEU A 65 9.19 0.95 -6.81
N PRO A 66 8.01 1.54 -7.10
CA PRO A 66 6.75 0.98 -6.65
C PRO A 66 6.49 -0.37 -7.33
N TYR A 67 5.54 -1.13 -6.79
CA TYR A 67 5.08 -2.39 -7.37
C TYR A 67 3.65 -2.29 -7.85
N TRP A 68 3.39 -2.88 -9.02
CA TRP A 68 2.05 -2.96 -9.56
C TRP A 68 1.80 -4.36 -10.11
N PHE A 69 0.82 -5.03 -9.53
CA PHE A 69 0.41 -6.39 -9.85
C PHE A 69 -0.99 -6.35 -10.46
N TYR A 70 -1.13 -6.77 -11.70
CA TYR A 70 -2.41 -6.76 -12.42
C TYR A 70 -2.82 -8.16 -12.89
N ASP A 71 -4.04 -8.59 -12.59
CA ASP A 71 -4.54 -9.92 -12.97
C ASP A 71 -3.59 -11.04 -12.54
N THR A 72 -3.00 -10.93 -11.35
CA THR A 72 -2.05 -11.92 -10.83
C THR A 72 -2.70 -12.86 -9.82
N SER A 73 -2.11 -14.04 -9.63
CA SER A 73 -2.40 -14.88 -8.47
C SER A 73 -1.13 -15.49 -7.90
N ASN A 74 -1.15 -15.74 -6.59
CA ASN A 74 -0.02 -16.31 -5.86
C ASN A 74 1.21 -15.40 -5.90
N VAL A 75 1.03 -14.12 -5.56
CA VAL A 75 2.13 -13.16 -5.35
C VAL A 75 2.31 -12.87 -3.87
N ALA A 76 3.55 -12.96 -3.39
CA ALA A 76 3.94 -12.60 -2.03
C ALA A 76 4.93 -11.44 -2.04
N ILE A 77 4.73 -10.49 -1.15
CA ILE A 77 5.73 -9.52 -0.73
C ILE A 77 6.05 -9.82 0.72
N VAL A 78 7.31 -10.10 1.00
CA VAL A 78 7.72 -10.59 2.33
C VAL A 78 9.07 -10.03 2.75
N ASN A 79 9.13 -9.53 3.99
CA ASN A 79 10.35 -8.97 4.58
C ASN A 79 10.96 -7.80 3.77
N ALA A 80 10.16 -7.12 2.95
CA ALA A 80 10.57 -5.98 2.17
C ALA A 80 10.80 -4.78 3.08
N THR A 81 12.03 -4.28 3.08
CA THR A 81 12.38 -3.09 3.85
C THR A 81 12.34 -1.85 2.95
N GLY A 82 11.69 -0.80 3.42
CA GLY A 82 11.73 0.50 2.78
C GLY A 82 10.91 0.61 1.48
N ILE A 83 9.77 -0.09 1.37
CA ILE A 83 8.80 0.18 0.30
C ILE A 83 8.43 1.66 0.35
N THR A 84 8.74 2.40 -0.71
CA THR A 84 8.46 3.84 -0.83
C THR A 84 8.15 4.16 -2.29
N GLY A 85 7.59 5.33 -2.53
CA GLY A 85 7.13 5.77 -3.83
C GLY A 85 6.97 7.29 -3.83
N TRP A 86 7.43 7.88 -4.93
CA TRP A 86 7.60 9.31 -5.10
C TRP A 86 6.63 9.78 -6.15
N PHE A 87 5.48 10.29 -5.72
CA PHE A 87 4.40 10.64 -6.62
C PHE A 87 4.31 12.14 -6.79
N SER A 88 4.13 12.56 -8.05
CA SER A 88 3.71 13.93 -8.32
C SER A 88 2.33 14.16 -7.72
N VAL A 89 2.13 15.33 -7.11
CA VAL A 89 0.80 15.84 -6.78
C VAL A 89 -0.16 15.92 -7.99
N LEU A 90 0.37 15.99 -9.21
CA LEU A 90 -0.42 15.93 -10.45
C LEU A 90 -0.76 14.50 -10.89
N ALA A 91 -0.10 13.49 -10.30
CA ALA A 91 -0.49 12.09 -10.48
C ALA A 91 -1.73 11.73 -9.64
N TYR A 92 -2.17 12.62 -8.74
CA TYR A 92 -3.43 12.50 -8.03
C TYR A 92 -4.55 13.00 -8.94
N ASP A 93 -5.24 12.07 -9.61
CA ASP A 93 -6.45 12.39 -10.36
C ASP A 93 -7.67 12.08 -9.50
N TYR A 94 -8.28 13.11 -8.92
CA TYR A 94 -9.53 12.96 -8.19
C TYR A 94 -10.64 12.45 -9.14
N PRO A 95 -11.47 11.47 -8.76
CA PRO A 95 -11.70 10.98 -7.40
C PRO A 95 -10.92 9.72 -7.00
N PHE A 96 -9.98 9.26 -7.83
CA PHE A 96 -9.36 7.94 -7.68
C PHE A 96 -7.88 8.08 -7.31
N PHE A 97 -7.60 7.76 -6.05
CA PHE A 97 -6.27 7.77 -5.46
C PHE A 97 -5.49 6.54 -5.98
N LEU A 98 -4.80 6.71 -7.12
CA LEU A 98 -4.04 5.67 -7.82
C LEU A 98 -2.53 5.88 -7.69
N THR A 99 -2.07 6.33 -6.52
CA THR A 99 -0.66 6.62 -6.25
C THR A 99 -0.20 5.82 -5.05
N ASP A 100 -0.05 4.52 -5.25
CA ASP A 100 0.29 3.55 -4.22
C ASP A 100 1.71 3.01 -4.39
N ASN A 101 2.46 2.87 -3.30
CA ASN A 101 3.79 2.24 -3.36
C ASN A 101 3.69 0.79 -3.84
N VAL A 102 2.60 0.11 -3.46
CA VAL A 102 2.27 -1.24 -3.91
C VAL A 102 0.80 -1.27 -4.27
N GLU A 103 0.51 -1.77 -5.46
CA GLU A 103 -0.84 -1.94 -5.95
C GLU A 103 -1.07 -3.39 -6.39
N PHE A 104 -2.13 -3.98 -5.88
CA PHE A 104 -2.71 -5.21 -6.40
C PHE A 104 -4.07 -4.88 -7.02
N TRP A 105 -4.15 -5.07 -8.33
CA TRP A 105 -5.34 -4.84 -9.12
C TRP A 105 -5.83 -6.14 -9.73
N ASN A 106 -7.07 -6.51 -9.43
CA ASN A 106 -7.71 -7.76 -9.86
C ASN A 106 -6.85 -9.00 -9.57
N SER A 107 -6.18 -9.02 -8.41
CA SER A 107 -5.24 -10.09 -8.07
C SER A 107 -5.78 -10.96 -6.93
N THR A 108 -5.25 -12.19 -6.79
CA THR A 108 -5.73 -13.14 -5.77
C THR A 108 -4.65 -13.94 -5.07
N ASN A 109 -4.96 -14.51 -3.90
CA ASN A 109 -4.06 -15.38 -3.12
C ASN A 109 -2.73 -14.68 -2.79
N MET A 110 -2.85 -13.50 -2.20
CA MET A 110 -1.72 -12.60 -1.96
C MET A 110 -1.21 -12.76 -0.53
N LEU A 111 0.09 -12.63 -0.33
CA LEU A 111 0.67 -12.49 1.00
C LEU A 111 1.49 -11.20 1.04
N ILE A 112 1.18 -10.33 1.99
CA ILE A 112 1.94 -9.12 2.27
C ILE A 112 2.37 -9.24 3.72
N ALA A 113 3.65 -9.55 3.98
CA ALA A 113 4.06 -9.89 5.33
C ALA A 113 5.46 -9.43 5.77
N ASN A 114 5.54 -8.88 6.99
CA ASN A 114 6.76 -8.34 7.58
C ASN A 114 7.43 -7.23 6.74
N ASP A 115 6.65 -6.49 5.97
CA ASP A 115 7.15 -5.40 5.14
C ASP A 115 7.14 -4.07 5.90
N THR A 116 8.01 -3.15 5.50
CA THR A 116 8.00 -1.76 5.96
C THR A 116 7.66 -0.83 4.81
N PHE A 117 6.51 -0.19 4.91
CA PHE A 117 6.01 0.82 4.00
C PHE A 117 6.29 2.22 4.56
N ASN A 118 6.94 3.04 3.75
CA ASN A 118 7.15 4.46 3.97
C ASN A 118 6.26 5.21 2.96
N SER A 119 5.05 5.52 3.39
CA SER A 119 4.02 6.17 2.57
C SER A 119 4.25 7.67 2.50
N GLU A 120 4.42 8.19 1.29
CA GLU A 120 4.33 9.63 1.01
C GLU A 120 2.93 10.01 0.50
N ALA A 121 2.27 9.05 -0.15
CA ALA A 121 0.94 9.13 -0.75
C ALA A 121 0.05 8.07 -0.13
N GLN A 122 0.04 6.89 -0.74
CA GLN A 122 -0.61 5.68 -0.27
C GLN A 122 0.41 4.54 -0.28
N ALA A 123 0.39 3.69 0.75
CA ALA A 123 1.37 2.61 0.87
C ALA A 123 0.94 1.35 0.13
N LEU A 124 -0.29 0.88 0.35
CA LEU A 124 -0.80 -0.35 -0.22
C LEU A 124 -2.24 -0.16 -0.69
N LEU A 125 -2.51 -0.53 -1.95
CA LEU A 125 -3.86 -0.69 -2.50
C LEU A 125 -4.12 -2.15 -2.85
N LEU A 126 -5.22 -2.66 -2.32
CA LEU A 126 -5.85 -3.90 -2.74
C LEU A 126 -7.18 -3.56 -3.43
N TYR A 127 -7.33 -3.94 -4.70
CA TYR A 127 -8.55 -3.69 -5.46
C TYR A 127 -8.89 -4.88 -6.36
N ASN A 128 -10.16 -5.27 -6.35
CA ASN A 128 -10.66 -6.28 -7.27
C ASN A 128 -12.09 -5.95 -7.72
N GLY A 129 -12.20 -5.49 -8.96
CA GLY A 129 -13.43 -5.10 -9.63
C GLY A 129 -13.61 -5.85 -10.92
N HIS A 130 -13.70 -7.17 -10.84
CA HIS A 130 -13.83 -8.05 -12.00
C HIS A 130 -15.27 -7.96 -12.58
N SER A 131 -15.55 -6.88 -13.31
CA SER A 131 -16.81 -6.54 -14.00
C SER A 131 -17.94 -5.95 -13.14
N SER A 132 -18.83 -5.20 -13.79
CA SER A 132 -20.03 -4.60 -13.21
C SER A 132 -20.98 -5.57 -12.47
N ALA A 133 -20.80 -6.88 -12.68
CA ALA A 133 -21.60 -7.95 -12.05
C ALA A 133 -20.94 -8.57 -10.79
N ASN A 134 -19.62 -8.47 -10.60
CA ASN A 134 -18.91 -8.93 -9.41
C ASN A 134 -18.20 -7.74 -8.74
N ARG A 135 -19.02 -6.88 -8.12
CA ARG A 135 -18.54 -5.71 -7.37
C ARG A 135 -17.96 -6.21 -6.04
N GLY A 136 -16.71 -5.87 -5.74
CA GLY A 136 -15.97 -6.50 -4.66
C GLY A 136 -15.69 -7.96 -4.98
N ALA A 137 -14.92 -8.22 -6.03
CA ALA A 137 -14.46 -9.56 -6.30
C ALA A 137 -13.51 -10.02 -5.17
N VAL A 138 -13.35 -11.34 -5.06
CA VAL A 138 -12.54 -11.96 -4.01
C VAL A 138 -11.07 -11.71 -4.29
N GLY A 139 -10.37 -11.05 -3.37
CA GLY A 139 -8.91 -10.91 -3.34
C GLY A 139 -8.26 -12.10 -2.65
N ASN A 140 -8.65 -12.36 -1.40
CA ASN A 140 -8.05 -13.39 -0.56
C ASN A 140 -6.55 -13.12 -0.31
N ALA A 141 -6.26 -11.94 0.22
CA ALA A 141 -4.96 -11.53 0.70
C ALA A 141 -4.81 -11.81 2.20
N THR A 142 -3.61 -12.19 2.62
CA THR A 142 -3.19 -12.12 4.02
C THR A 142 -2.21 -10.97 4.20
N ILE A 143 -2.55 -9.99 5.04
CA ILE A 143 -1.73 -8.83 5.37
C ILE A 143 -1.30 -8.94 6.84
N TRP A 144 -0.04 -9.24 7.09
CA TRP A 144 0.44 -9.59 8.43
C TRP A 144 1.80 -9.02 8.81
N GLY A 145 1.96 -8.48 10.01
CA GLY A 145 3.29 -8.10 10.52
C GLY A 145 3.90 -6.87 9.84
N ASN A 146 3.13 -6.14 9.01
CA ASN A 146 3.65 -5.00 8.27
C ASN A 146 3.68 -3.74 9.12
N THR A 147 4.62 -2.84 8.82
CA THR A 147 4.75 -1.52 9.44
C THR A 147 4.48 -0.45 8.39
N PHE A 148 3.44 0.35 8.58
CA PHE A 148 3.08 1.48 7.71
C PHE A 148 3.46 2.78 8.40
N LEU A 149 4.38 3.54 7.80
CA LEU A 149 4.92 4.79 8.33
C LEU A 149 4.66 5.93 7.35
N GLN A 150 4.48 7.15 7.86
CA GLN A 150 4.54 8.35 7.04
C GLN A 150 6.00 8.72 6.72
N ALA A 151 6.33 8.86 5.44
CA ALA A 151 7.56 9.47 4.99
C ALA A 151 7.37 10.98 4.73
N ILE A 152 8.43 11.76 4.92
CA ILE A 152 8.39 13.19 4.60
C ILE A 152 8.55 13.34 3.08
N ALA A 153 7.44 13.58 2.38
CA ALA A 153 7.48 13.95 0.97
C ALA A 153 8.20 15.31 0.82
N PRO A 154 9.20 15.45 -0.07
CA PRO A 154 9.82 16.74 -0.31
C PRO A 154 8.82 17.64 -0.98
N GLN A 155 8.64 18.79 -0.36
CA GLN A 155 7.74 19.83 -0.82
C GLN A 155 8.46 20.68 -1.87
N PRO A 156 8.07 20.65 -3.17
CA PRO A 156 8.53 21.66 -4.12
C PRO A 156 8.00 23.03 -3.68
N SER A 157 8.83 24.07 -3.83
CA SER A 157 8.64 25.38 -3.18
C SER A 157 7.53 26.27 -3.71
N THR A 158 6.72 25.83 -4.67
CA THR A 158 5.65 26.67 -5.24
C THR A 158 4.41 25.85 -5.56
N VAL A 159 3.37 26.09 -4.74
CA VAL A 159 1.93 25.91 -5.01
C VAL A 159 1.57 24.62 -5.74
N LEU A 160 1.60 23.50 -5.03
CA LEU A 160 0.83 22.32 -5.40
C LEU A 160 0.34 21.64 -4.10
N VAL A 161 -0.92 21.19 -4.10
CA VAL A 161 -1.76 20.78 -2.95
C VAL A 161 -1.03 19.88 -1.93
N PRO A 162 -1.28 20.01 -0.61
CA PRO A 162 -0.71 19.13 0.41
C PRO A 162 -1.47 17.81 0.42
N ALA A 163 -1.35 17.01 -0.63
CA ALA A 163 -1.99 15.71 -0.70
C ALA A 163 -1.05 14.60 -0.23
N SER A 164 -0.18 14.86 0.75
CA SER A 164 0.40 13.78 1.56
C SER A 164 -0.71 13.23 2.44
N TYR A 165 -1.61 12.43 1.86
CA TYR A 165 -2.69 11.78 2.60
C TYR A 165 -2.15 10.80 3.63
N GLY A 166 -0.96 10.25 3.36
CA GLY A 166 -0.33 9.32 4.25
C GLY A 166 -1.26 8.16 4.51
N LEU A 167 -1.75 7.52 3.45
CA LEU A 167 -2.63 6.38 3.58
C LEU A 167 -1.78 5.12 3.77
N GLY A 168 -2.07 4.34 4.81
CA GLY A 168 -1.42 3.05 5.06
C GLY A 168 -1.96 1.97 4.13
N LEU A 169 -3.26 1.68 4.22
CA LEU A 169 -3.92 0.66 3.42
C LEU A 169 -5.24 1.17 2.82
N SER A 170 -5.38 1.05 1.50
CA SER A 170 -6.65 1.15 0.80
C SER A 170 -7.17 -0.24 0.47
N GLU A 171 -8.30 -0.59 1.07
CA GLU A 171 -8.87 -1.93 1.02
C GLU A 171 -10.19 -1.92 0.22
N GLN A 172 -10.15 -2.44 -1.00
CA GLN A 172 -11.22 -2.36 -1.99
C GLN A 172 -11.48 -3.71 -2.67
N GLU A 173 -11.33 -4.79 -1.93
CA GLU A 173 -11.72 -6.14 -2.33
C GLU A 173 -12.26 -6.96 -1.15
N ASN A 174 -12.58 -8.24 -1.38
CA ASN A 174 -13.24 -9.11 -0.41
C ASN A 174 -12.40 -10.30 0.03
N LEU A 175 -12.67 -10.76 1.26
CA LEU A 175 -12.14 -11.97 1.91
C LEU A 175 -10.68 -11.90 2.32
N ASP A 176 -10.18 -10.72 2.64
CA ASP A 176 -8.82 -10.56 3.13
C ASP A 176 -8.73 -10.75 4.64
N THR A 177 -7.56 -11.18 5.10
CA THR A 177 -7.22 -11.35 6.51
C THR A 177 -6.07 -10.41 6.87
N ILE A 178 -6.39 -9.35 7.61
CA ILE A 178 -5.51 -8.21 7.91
C ILE A 178 -5.31 -8.16 9.41
N TYR A 179 -4.14 -8.54 9.93
CA TYR A 179 -3.92 -8.59 11.39
C TYR A 179 -2.45 -8.44 11.76
N ASN A 180 -2.17 -8.05 13.00
CA ASN A 180 -0.80 -7.88 13.50
C ASN A 180 0.03 -6.88 12.67
N ASN A 181 -0.59 -5.84 12.11
CA ASN A 181 0.12 -4.75 11.42
C ASN A 181 0.22 -3.52 12.33
N TYR A 182 1.19 -2.65 12.06
CA TYR A 182 1.41 -1.38 12.76
C TYR A 182 1.14 -0.22 11.81
N PHE A 183 0.05 0.50 12.04
CA PHE A 183 -0.30 1.68 11.27
C PHE A 183 0.13 2.94 12.03
N GLN A 184 1.09 3.67 11.47
CA GLN A 184 1.56 4.98 11.90
C GLN A 184 1.59 5.96 10.71
N THR A 185 0.43 6.12 10.10
CA THR A 185 0.19 7.03 8.98
C THR A 185 -1.01 7.93 9.31
N PRO A 186 -1.04 9.20 8.84
CA PRO A 186 -2.15 10.13 9.08
C PRO A 186 -3.54 9.56 8.75
N THR A 187 -3.63 8.82 7.65
CA THR A 187 -4.79 8.00 7.31
C THR A 187 -4.38 6.54 7.43
N THR A 188 -4.85 5.83 8.44
CA THR A 188 -4.32 4.49 8.75
C THR A 188 -4.77 3.45 7.73
N ALA A 189 -6.06 3.17 7.65
CA ALA A 189 -6.65 2.32 6.65
C ALA A 189 -8.05 2.80 6.23
N VAL A 190 -8.41 2.61 4.97
CA VAL A 190 -9.72 2.97 4.41
C VAL A 190 -10.29 1.82 3.61
N SER A 191 -11.59 1.68 3.65
CA SER A 191 -12.37 0.91 2.68
C SER A 191 -13.53 1.80 2.28
N PHE A 192 -13.57 2.20 1.01
CA PHE A 192 -14.57 3.17 0.58
C PHE A 192 -15.85 2.40 0.28
N PRO A 193 -17.05 2.92 0.63
CA PRO A 193 -18.30 2.24 0.27
C PRO A 193 -18.63 2.41 -1.23
N ILE A 194 -17.62 2.55 -2.09
CA ILE A 194 -17.76 2.73 -3.53
C ILE A 194 -16.73 1.86 -4.27
N ASP A 195 -17.13 1.35 -5.42
CA ASP A 195 -16.22 0.74 -6.39
C ASP A 195 -15.32 1.82 -7.00
N LEU A 196 -14.00 1.66 -6.89
CA LEU A 196 -13.03 2.63 -7.42
C LEU A 196 -13.04 2.76 -8.95
N TYR A 197 -13.58 1.79 -9.69
CA TYR A 197 -13.60 1.85 -11.15
C TYR A 197 -14.94 2.35 -11.68
N TYR A 198 -16.05 1.87 -11.10
CA TYR A 198 -17.39 2.20 -11.60
C TYR A 198 -18.10 3.31 -10.79
N GLY A 199 -17.57 3.70 -9.63
CA GLY A 199 -18.15 4.73 -8.76
C GLY A 199 -19.48 4.34 -8.10
N TYR A 200 -19.86 3.06 -8.17
CA TYR A 200 -21.11 2.59 -7.57
C TYR A 200 -20.92 2.18 -6.11
N LEU A 201 -21.99 2.24 -5.32
CA LEU A 201 -21.98 1.74 -3.94
C LEU A 201 -21.60 0.25 -3.91
N THR A 202 -20.58 -0.07 -3.10
CA THR A 202 -20.04 -1.43 -2.90
C THR A 202 -19.63 -1.57 -1.44
N TYR A 203 -19.78 -2.77 -0.88
CA TYR A 203 -19.36 -3.07 0.48
C TYR A 203 -18.37 -4.23 0.45
N TYR A 204 -17.29 -4.06 1.21
CA TYR A 204 -16.20 -5.02 1.30
C TYR A 204 -16.24 -5.72 2.67
N THR A 205 -15.99 -7.03 2.68
CA THR A 205 -16.04 -7.93 3.83
C THR A 205 -14.69 -8.56 4.03
N ASN A 206 -13.93 -8.03 5.00
CA ASN A 206 -12.58 -8.47 5.33
C ASN A 206 -12.46 -8.73 6.84
N SER A 207 -11.55 -9.62 7.21
CA SER A 207 -11.24 -9.94 8.59
C SER A 207 -10.07 -9.07 9.07
N TRP A 208 -10.37 -8.03 9.84
CA TRP A 208 -9.38 -7.06 10.33
C TRP A 208 -8.63 -7.50 11.58
N ASN A 209 -8.89 -8.71 12.09
CA ASN A 209 -8.24 -9.31 13.24
C ASN A 209 -8.44 -10.83 13.17
N ILE A 210 -7.69 -11.58 13.97
CA ILE A 210 -7.96 -13.00 14.22
C ILE A 210 -8.24 -13.21 15.71
N THR A 211 -8.70 -14.42 16.08
CA THR A 211 -8.74 -14.83 17.48
C THR A 211 -7.36 -14.64 18.12
N PRO A 212 -7.25 -13.93 19.25
CA PRO A 212 -5.98 -13.76 19.94
C PRO A 212 -5.33 -15.11 20.23
N THR A 213 -4.10 -15.30 19.75
CA THR A 213 -3.27 -16.47 20.00
C THR A 213 -1.94 -16.03 20.59
N ALA A 214 -1.21 -16.94 21.24
CA ALA A 214 0.10 -16.60 21.77
C ALA A 214 1.02 -16.08 20.66
N ALA A 215 1.84 -15.06 20.96
CA ALA A 215 2.83 -14.55 20.01
C ALA A 215 3.88 -15.63 19.64
N SER A 216 4.05 -16.66 20.47
CA SER A 216 4.88 -17.84 20.18
C SER A 216 4.22 -18.87 19.27
N ALA A 217 2.92 -18.75 18.98
CA ALA A 217 2.26 -19.64 18.04
C ALA A 217 2.71 -19.28 16.61
N VAL A 218 2.88 -20.32 15.79
CA VAL A 218 3.25 -20.18 14.38
C VAL A 218 2.01 -20.42 13.54
N ASN A 219 1.54 -19.37 12.89
CA ASN A 219 0.47 -19.44 11.90
C ASN A 219 1.06 -19.47 10.49
N HIS A 220 0.25 -19.88 9.53
CA HIS A 220 0.61 -19.90 8.11
C HIS A 220 -0.57 -19.44 7.29
N ASP A 221 -0.30 -18.67 6.23
CA ASP A 221 -1.27 -18.49 5.17
C ASP A 221 -1.38 -19.79 4.35
N SER A 222 -2.60 -20.16 3.98
CA SER A 222 -2.87 -21.44 3.30
C SER A 222 -2.27 -21.55 1.90
N ASN A 223 -2.12 -20.42 1.20
CA ASN A 223 -1.48 -20.35 -0.11
C ASN A 223 0.05 -20.21 0.01
N TRP A 224 0.54 -19.84 1.20
CA TRP A 224 1.94 -19.55 1.48
C TRP A 224 2.48 -20.30 2.71
N PRO A 225 2.41 -21.64 2.73
CA PRO A 225 2.73 -22.44 3.91
C PRO A 225 4.20 -22.40 4.33
N ALA A 226 5.08 -21.94 3.45
CA ALA A 226 6.51 -21.78 3.74
C ALA A 226 6.79 -20.57 4.66
N PHE A 227 5.87 -19.62 4.76
CA PHE A 227 6.05 -18.40 5.55
C PHE A 227 5.40 -18.56 6.91
N ALA A 228 6.24 -18.54 7.95
CA ALA A 228 5.81 -18.57 9.34
C ALA A 228 5.36 -17.17 9.77
N LEU A 229 4.09 -17.04 10.16
CA LEU A 229 3.50 -15.83 10.73
C LEU A 229 3.52 -15.99 12.25
N THR A 230 4.52 -15.40 12.91
CA THR A 230 4.74 -15.54 14.36
C THR A 230 5.34 -14.28 14.99
N GLY A 231 5.00 -14.02 16.25
CA GLY A 231 5.41 -12.82 16.97
C GLY A 231 4.27 -11.81 17.12
N SER A 232 4.60 -10.65 17.65
CA SER A 232 3.68 -9.55 17.90
C SER A 232 4.28 -8.27 17.36
N ILE A 233 3.51 -7.51 16.58
CA ILE A 233 4.00 -6.29 15.93
C ILE A 233 4.43 -5.21 16.93
N ILE A 234 3.87 -5.26 18.14
CA ILE A 234 4.23 -4.38 19.27
C ILE A 234 5.08 -5.08 20.34
N GLY A 235 5.57 -6.30 20.08
CA GLY A 235 6.36 -7.07 21.05
C GLY A 235 5.58 -7.61 22.25
N GLY A 236 4.25 -7.71 22.14
CA GLY A 236 3.37 -8.27 23.18
C GLY A 236 3.35 -9.80 23.24
N ALA A 237 2.56 -10.35 24.18
CA ALA A 237 2.44 -11.80 24.39
C ALA A 237 1.47 -12.49 23.42
N THR A 238 0.70 -11.73 22.63
CA THR A 238 -0.31 -12.25 21.72
C THR A 238 -0.14 -11.70 20.30
N GLN A 239 -0.60 -12.48 19.33
CA GLN A 239 -0.90 -12.04 17.97
C GLN A 239 -2.43 -12.04 17.80
N GLY A 240 -2.97 -11.07 17.07
CA GLY A 240 -4.40 -11.08 16.74
C GLY A 240 -5.00 -9.74 16.35
N GLY A 241 -4.40 -8.64 16.81
CA GLY A 241 -4.85 -7.27 16.58
C GLY A 241 -4.00 -6.50 15.58
N ASN A 242 -4.56 -5.54 14.84
CA ASN A 242 -3.77 -4.44 14.28
C ASN A 242 -3.52 -3.35 15.33
N PHE A 243 -2.33 -2.74 15.32
CA PHE A 243 -2.00 -1.58 16.12
C PHE A 243 -2.22 -0.30 15.32
N TRP A 244 -2.91 0.66 15.93
CA TRP A 244 -3.24 1.96 15.35
C TRP A 244 -2.67 3.06 16.24
N TRP A 245 -1.79 3.90 15.71
CA TRP A 245 -1.15 4.97 16.49
C TRP A 245 -2.15 6.00 17.04
N ASP A 246 -3.28 6.18 16.35
CA ASP A 246 -4.34 7.12 16.63
C ASP A 246 -5.52 6.48 17.38
N TYR A 247 -5.37 5.26 17.88
CA TYR A 247 -6.43 4.58 18.61
C TYR A 247 -6.92 5.41 19.81
N GLY A 248 -8.23 5.68 19.86
CA GLY A 248 -8.86 6.47 20.92
C GLY A 248 -8.80 7.98 20.72
N ILE A 249 -8.17 8.47 19.64
CA ILE A 249 -8.21 9.88 19.26
C ILE A 249 -9.48 10.13 18.45
N THR A 250 -10.37 11.00 18.93
CA THR A 250 -11.56 11.42 18.16
C THR A 250 -11.18 12.57 17.23
N PHE A 251 -11.27 12.36 15.92
CA PHE A 251 -11.12 13.46 14.95
C PHE A 251 -12.43 14.25 14.85
N SER A 252 -12.34 15.58 14.90
CA SER A 252 -13.50 16.49 14.85
C SER A 252 -13.81 16.99 13.43
N GLY A 253 -13.58 16.17 12.40
CA GLY A 253 -13.77 16.57 10.99
C GLY A 253 -14.41 15.47 10.16
N ASP A 254 -15.39 15.83 9.34
CA ASP A 254 -16.14 15.00 8.38
C ASP A 254 -15.26 14.46 7.23
N TYR A 255 -14.18 13.75 7.53
CA TYR A 255 -13.47 12.96 6.53
C TYR A 255 -13.82 11.49 6.72
N LEU A 256 -14.50 10.96 5.71
CA LEU A 256 -14.92 9.58 5.53
C LEU A 256 -13.72 8.62 5.68
N VAL A 257 -13.41 8.22 6.91
CA VAL A 257 -12.42 7.17 7.23
C VAL A 257 -13.02 6.34 8.36
N GLN A 258 -13.69 5.25 7.99
CA GLN A 258 -14.35 4.38 8.96
C GLN A 258 -14.15 2.90 8.64
N ALA A 259 -12.90 2.45 8.58
CA ALA A 259 -12.58 1.05 8.86
C ALA A 259 -12.24 0.84 10.35
N ALA A 260 -11.76 1.87 11.06
CA ALA A 260 -11.28 1.75 12.44
C ALA A 260 -12.31 2.08 13.55
N PHE A 261 -13.50 2.60 13.23
CA PHE A 261 -14.51 3.01 14.23
C PHE A 261 -15.70 2.05 14.40
N ALA A 262 -15.65 0.86 13.81
CA ALA A 262 -16.61 -0.19 14.13
C ALA A 262 -15.94 -1.47 14.66
N PRO A 263 -15.19 -1.43 15.78
CA PRO A 263 -15.28 -2.57 16.66
C PRO A 263 -16.74 -2.60 17.12
N PHE A 264 -17.49 -3.59 16.64
CA PHE A 264 -18.75 -3.97 17.25
C PHE A 264 -18.55 -3.99 18.78
N TYR A 265 -19.26 -3.09 19.47
CA TYR A 265 -19.61 -3.13 20.88
C TYR A 265 -18.65 -3.84 21.86
N ASN A 266 -18.05 -3.05 22.74
CA ASN A 266 -17.78 -3.43 24.15
C ASN A 266 -16.76 -4.54 24.47
N SER A 267 -15.71 -4.73 23.67
CA SER A 267 -14.52 -5.40 24.19
C SER A 267 -13.26 -4.62 23.88
N ASN A 268 -12.50 -4.34 24.95
CA ASN A 268 -11.14 -3.86 24.94
C ASN A 268 -10.30 -4.71 23.95
N PRO A 269 -9.49 -4.14 23.05
CA PRO A 269 -8.60 -4.92 22.19
C PRO A 269 -7.48 -5.66 22.95
N TYR A 270 -7.44 -5.50 24.27
CA TYR A 270 -6.57 -6.24 25.19
C TYR A 270 -7.30 -7.36 25.98
N ASP A 271 -8.57 -7.64 25.71
CA ASP A 271 -9.31 -8.78 26.27
C ASP A 271 -9.60 -9.87 25.22
#